data_AF-A0A4S8PFT0-F1
#
_entry.id   AF-A0A4S8PFT0-F1
#
_cell.length_a   1.000
_cell.length_b   1.000
_cell.length_c   1.000
_cell.angle_alpha   90.00
_cell.angle_beta   90.00
_cell.angle_gamma   90.00
#
_symmetry.space_group_name_H-M   'P 1'
#
loop_
_entity.id
_entity.type
_entity.pdbx_description
1 polymer ?
#
loop_
_entity_poly.entity_id
_entity_poly.type
_entity_poly.pdbx_seq_one_letter_code
_entity_poly.pdbx_strand_id
1 'polypeptide(L)'
;NAWLASTKITNSLQISPIRMNPNLRLLDMDVGLSMGRREPTRTSVRAAAISATEILVQRAALDLDIAPEEFDALAPNIMVTATGERLPYLQLSDALPNGSGFCRHLLGDSTIPVSVLIKSILDETNEWPRREFAVEAHRRSCGSSCYRCLQRYNNRNFHGLLDWRLGLAYLRAIADPSYEAGFDGDYGCFEVSDWVASAMDLAEQTKTFIPGNTVAHAKGRPDIPTFSLDNSRGRWGVVVHPLWDARKLFDRVGLDRTHIAIDSFELARRPLHVLQRARAAVR
;
A
#
# COMPACT_ATOMS: atom_id res chain seq x y z
N ASN A 1 -26.19 -28.53 14.36
CA ASN A 1 -24.95 -29.34 14.47
C ASN A 1 -23.98 -28.93 13.39
N ALA A 2 -22.85 -28.35 13.77
CA ALA A 2 -21.73 -28.07 12.88
C ALA A 2 -20.53 -28.92 13.33
N TRP A 3 -19.67 -29.29 12.39
CA TRP A 3 -18.49 -30.14 12.59
C TRP A 3 -17.27 -29.39 12.06
N LEU A 4 -16.08 -29.75 12.54
CA LEU A 4 -14.82 -29.24 12.00
C LEU A 4 -14.71 -29.58 10.51
N ALA A 5 -14.79 -28.57 9.64
CA ALA A 5 -14.79 -28.76 8.19
C ALA A 5 -13.39 -28.81 7.56
N SER A 6 -12.35 -28.38 8.28
CA SER A 6 -10.96 -28.36 7.81
C SER A 6 -10.01 -28.88 8.88
N THR A 7 -9.07 -29.73 8.48
CA THR A 7 -8.05 -30.35 9.34
C THR A 7 -6.69 -29.65 9.29
N LYS A 8 -6.56 -28.52 8.56
CA LYS A 8 -5.30 -27.76 8.48
C LYS A 8 -5.02 -27.06 9.81
N ILE A 9 -3.93 -27.47 10.47
CA ILE A 9 -3.41 -26.87 11.71
C ILE A 9 -1.97 -26.45 11.44
N THR A 10 -1.77 -25.15 11.20
CA THR A 10 -0.44 -24.58 10.97
C THR A 10 -0.31 -23.26 11.73
N ASN A 11 0.92 -22.94 12.16
CA ASN A 11 1.20 -21.66 12.77
C ASN A 11 1.19 -20.57 11.69
N SER A 12 0.59 -19.43 12.01
CA SER A 12 0.70 -18.24 11.18
C SER A 12 1.65 -17.24 11.81
N LEU A 13 2.59 -16.74 11.02
CA LEU A 13 3.40 -15.59 11.38
C LEU A 13 2.57 -14.32 11.14
N GLN A 14 2.37 -13.53 12.20
CA GLN A 14 1.68 -12.24 12.14
C GLN A 14 2.68 -11.12 12.41
N ILE A 15 2.72 -10.13 11.52
CA ILE A 15 3.70 -9.04 11.52
C ILE A 15 2.94 -7.73 11.63
N SER A 16 3.16 -6.99 12.72
CA SER A 16 2.42 -5.78 13.06
C SER A 16 3.39 -4.70 13.53
N PRO A 17 3.11 -3.40 13.30
CA PRO A 17 3.92 -2.34 13.86
C PRO A 17 3.83 -2.33 15.38
N ILE A 18 4.91 -1.92 16.05
CA ILE A 18 4.89 -1.66 17.49
C ILE A 18 4.03 -0.42 17.80
N ARG A 19 4.03 0.55 16.89
CA ARG A 19 3.26 1.79 16.96
C ARG A 19 2.94 2.28 15.57
N MET A 20 1.74 2.81 15.38
CA MET A 20 1.37 3.46 14.12
C MET A 20 1.85 4.91 14.05
N ASN A 21 2.33 5.31 12.86
CA ASN A 21 2.45 6.73 12.54
C ASN A 21 1.03 7.34 12.39
N PRO A 22 0.68 8.38 13.16
CA PRO A 22 -0.66 8.96 13.12
C PRO A 22 -0.99 9.68 11.79
N ASN A 23 0.00 10.03 10.96
CA ASN A 23 -0.22 10.67 9.67
C ASN A 23 -0.57 9.64 8.57
N LEU A 24 -0.43 8.35 8.87
CA LEU A 24 -0.76 7.26 7.98
C LEU A 24 -2.08 6.58 8.37
N ARG A 25 -2.84 6.14 7.37
CA ARG A 25 -4.16 5.54 7.54
C ARG A 25 -4.17 4.01 7.42
N LEU A 26 -3.18 3.33 7.98
CA LEU A 26 -3.04 1.87 7.84
C LEU A 26 -4.26 1.07 8.38
N LEU A 27 -5.04 1.64 9.31
CA LEU A 27 -6.28 1.05 9.83
C LEU A 27 -7.49 1.21 8.90
N ASP A 28 -7.39 2.06 7.88
CA ASP A 28 -8.44 2.22 6.87
C ASP A 28 -8.43 1.05 5.87
N MET A 29 -7.74 -0.04 6.14
CA MET A 29 -7.75 -1.25 5.34
C MET A 29 -9.15 -1.90 5.30
N ASP A 30 -9.59 -2.33 4.10
CA ASP A 30 -10.77 -3.18 3.97
C ASP A 30 -10.44 -4.64 4.38
N VAL A 31 -10.98 -5.08 5.52
CA VAL A 31 -10.79 -6.44 6.05
C VAL A 31 -11.94 -7.38 5.72
N GLY A 32 -12.86 -7.00 4.82
CA GLY A 32 -13.92 -7.88 4.31
C GLY A 32 -15.06 -8.21 5.30
N LEU A 33 -14.96 -7.75 6.55
CA LEU A 33 -15.96 -7.98 7.61
C LEU A 33 -17.02 -6.86 7.71
N SER A 34 -16.91 -5.80 6.92
CA SER A 34 -17.89 -4.71 6.97
C SER A 34 -19.15 -5.11 6.19
N MET A 35 -20.29 -5.24 6.89
CA MET A 35 -21.62 -5.28 6.27
C MET A 35 -22.05 -3.93 5.66
N GLY A 36 -21.15 -2.93 5.62
CA GLY A 36 -21.37 -1.60 5.04
C GLY A 36 -20.85 -1.47 3.60
N ARG A 37 -21.11 -0.30 3.00
CA ARG A 37 -20.61 0.05 1.66
C ARG A 37 -19.08 0.03 1.65
N ARG A 38 -18.46 -0.81 0.81
CA ARG A 38 -17.01 -0.81 0.60
C ARG A 38 -16.58 0.57 0.10
N GLU A 39 -15.71 1.24 0.85
CA GLU A 39 -15.11 2.51 0.45
C GLU A 39 -13.87 2.24 -0.43
N PRO A 40 -13.82 2.75 -1.67
CA PRO A 40 -12.69 2.49 -2.56
C PRO A 40 -11.33 2.94 -2.01
N THR A 41 -11.28 3.99 -1.19
CA THR A 41 -10.04 4.44 -0.50
C THR A 41 -9.48 3.41 0.47
N ARG A 42 -10.31 2.47 0.95
CA ARG A 42 -9.89 1.35 1.80
C ARG A 42 -9.30 0.20 1.00
N THR A 43 -9.58 0.16 -0.30
CA THR A 43 -9.02 -0.83 -1.25
C THR A 43 -7.55 -0.57 -1.49
N SER A 44 -7.12 0.70 -1.59
CA SER A 44 -5.72 1.05 -1.84
C SER A 44 -4.80 0.72 -0.66
N VAL A 45 -5.25 0.93 0.59
CA VAL A 45 -4.52 0.50 1.80
C VAL A 45 -4.41 -1.03 1.86
N ARG A 46 -5.51 -1.74 1.55
CA ARG A 46 -5.49 -3.21 1.47
C ARG A 46 -4.56 -3.72 0.37
N ALA A 47 -4.54 -3.04 -0.78
CA ALA A 47 -3.66 -3.37 -1.89
C ALA A 47 -2.18 -3.20 -1.51
N ALA A 48 -1.84 -2.14 -0.77
CA ALA A 48 -0.51 -1.94 -0.21
C ALA A 48 -0.11 -3.08 0.73
N ALA A 49 -1.00 -3.47 1.66
CA ALA A 49 -0.77 -4.56 2.59
C ALA A 49 -0.60 -5.93 1.89
N ILE A 50 -1.44 -6.24 0.88
CA ILE A 50 -1.29 -7.46 0.08
C ILE A 50 0.04 -7.45 -0.67
N SER A 51 0.40 -6.32 -1.29
CA SER A 51 1.68 -6.18 -2.00
C SER A 51 2.87 -6.37 -1.06
N ALA A 52 2.79 -5.86 0.17
CA ALA A 52 3.78 -6.07 1.21
C ALA A 52 3.92 -7.55 1.61
N THR A 53 2.81 -8.26 1.80
CA THR A 53 2.83 -9.71 2.08
C THR A 53 3.46 -10.49 0.93
N GLU A 54 3.13 -10.16 -0.31
CA GLU A 54 3.70 -10.83 -1.49
C GLU A 54 5.21 -10.57 -1.64
N ILE A 55 5.68 -9.36 -1.31
CA ILE A 55 7.12 -9.06 -1.26
C ILE A 55 7.79 -9.91 -0.17
N LEU A 56 7.20 -9.99 1.02
CA LEU A 56 7.71 -10.80 2.12
C LEU A 56 7.80 -12.28 1.77
N VAL A 57 6.74 -12.85 1.21
CA VAL A 57 6.70 -14.26 0.80
C VAL A 57 7.77 -14.56 -0.23
N GLN A 58 7.90 -13.73 -1.27
CA GLN A 58 8.90 -13.94 -2.31
C GLN A 58 10.33 -13.75 -1.78
N ARG A 59 10.57 -12.80 -0.86
CA ARG A 59 11.89 -12.63 -0.25
C ARG A 59 12.23 -13.80 0.67
N ALA A 60 11.30 -14.20 1.54
CA ALA A 60 11.51 -15.31 2.47
C ALA A 60 11.80 -16.61 1.71
N ALA A 61 11.06 -16.86 0.62
CA ALA A 61 11.28 -18.02 -0.23
C ALA A 61 12.67 -18.01 -0.89
N LEU A 62 13.11 -16.84 -1.37
CA LEU A 62 14.44 -16.65 -1.93
C LEU A 62 15.54 -16.94 -0.90
N ASP A 63 15.44 -16.35 0.30
CA ASP A 63 16.47 -16.48 1.34
C ASP A 63 16.51 -17.89 1.97
N LEU A 64 15.40 -18.63 1.92
CA LEU A 64 15.29 -20.03 2.38
C LEU A 64 15.59 -21.06 1.28
N ASP A 65 15.85 -20.64 0.04
CA ASP A 65 16.03 -21.50 -1.13
C ASP A 65 14.86 -22.47 -1.37
N ILE A 66 13.64 -21.94 -1.32
CA ILE A 66 12.38 -22.67 -1.55
C ILE A 66 11.48 -21.96 -2.56
N ALA A 67 10.45 -22.67 -3.03
CA ALA A 67 9.43 -22.07 -3.88
C ALA A 67 8.50 -21.15 -3.06
N PRO A 68 8.05 -19.99 -3.59
CA PRO A 68 7.07 -19.13 -2.92
C PRO A 68 5.77 -19.85 -2.53
N GLU A 69 5.40 -20.90 -3.27
CA GLU A 69 4.24 -21.77 -3.00
C GLU A 69 4.34 -22.56 -1.70
N GLU A 70 5.51 -22.62 -1.07
CA GLU A 70 5.68 -23.20 0.27
C GLU A 70 5.08 -22.31 1.37
N PHE A 71 4.72 -21.06 1.05
CA PHE A 71 3.99 -20.15 1.92
C PHE A 71 2.58 -19.86 1.40
N ASP A 72 1.63 -19.78 2.32
CA ASP A 72 0.34 -19.14 2.08
C ASP A 72 0.41 -17.66 2.50
N ALA A 73 0.25 -16.76 1.53
CA ALA A 73 0.02 -15.34 1.78
C ALA A 73 -1.44 -15.15 2.27
N LEU A 74 -1.62 -14.95 3.58
CA LEU A 74 -2.94 -14.79 4.16
C LEU A 74 -3.40 -13.33 4.07
N ALA A 75 -4.72 -13.13 4.05
CA ALA A 75 -5.29 -11.79 3.94
C ALA A 75 -4.84 -10.91 5.13
N PRO A 76 -4.35 -9.69 4.88
CA PRO A 76 -3.99 -8.78 5.95
C PRO A 76 -5.24 -8.35 6.72
N ASN A 77 -5.08 -8.10 8.02
CA ASN A 77 -6.22 -7.85 8.90
C ASN A 77 -5.82 -6.90 10.05
N ILE A 78 -6.75 -6.63 10.96
CA ILE A 78 -6.57 -5.72 12.10
C ILE A 78 -6.80 -6.52 13.38
N MET A 79 -5.83 -6.47 14.29
CA MET A 79 -5.98 -7.01 15.64
C MET A 79 -6.38 -5.91 16.62
N VAL A 80 -6.96 -6.33 17.74
CA VAL A 80 -7.14 -5.49 18.92
C VAL A 80 -6.24 -6.07 20.01
N THR A 81 -5.28 -5.29 20.49
CA THR A 81 -4.36 -5.71 21.54
C THR A 81 -5.11 -5.83 22.89
N ALA A 82 -4.47 -6.42 23.90
CA ALA A 82 -5.04 -6.51 25.24
C ALA A 82 -5.32 -5.12 25.87
N THR A 83 -4.64 -4.07 25.41
CA THR A 83 -4.85 -2.68 25.85
C THR A 83 -5.95 -1.96 25.05
N GLY A 84 -6.60 -2.63 24.09
CA GLY A 84 -7.64 -2.06 23.24
C GLY A 84 -7.13 -1.30 22.01
N GLU A 85 -5.81 -1.26 21.79
CA GLU A 85 -5.21 -0.62 20.63
C GLU A 85 -5.48 -1.46 19.37
N ARG A 86 -5.84 -0.78 18.27
CA ARG A 86 -6.05 -1.42 16.97
C ARG A 86 -4.76 -1.33 16.16
N LEU A 87 -4.26 -2.47 15.69
CA LEU A 87 -3.06 -2.52 14.85
C LEU A 87 -3.31 -3.37 13.61
N PRO A 88 -2.87 -2.93 12.41
CA PRO A 88 -2.90 -3.77 11.23
C PRO A 88 -1.82 -4.85 11.34
N TYR A 89 -2.02 -5.98 10.69
CA TYR A 89 -0.97 -6.99 10.55
C TYR A 89 -0.98 -7.65 9.18
N LEU A 90 0.21 -8.01 8.74
CA LEU A 90 0.44 -8.93 7.63
C LEU A 90 0.50 -10.35 8.18
N GLN A 91 0.07 -11.34 7.41
CA GLN A 91 0.08 -12.72 7.86
C GLN A 91 0.50 -13.67 6.75
N LEU A 92 1.34 -14.63 7.10
CA LEU A 92 1.71 -15.76 6.27
C LEU A 92 1.74 -17.04 7.10
N SER A 93 1.55 -18.19 6.47
CA SER A 93 1.69 -19.50 7.11
C SER A 93 2.37 -20.48 6.17
N ASP A 94 2.83 -21.60 6.69
CA ASP A 94 3.29 -22.71 5.84
C ASP A 94 2.12 -23.24 4.99
N ALA A 95 2.40 -23.58 3.72
CA ALA A 95 1.40 -24.12 2.81
C ALA A 95 0.93 -25.53 3.23
N LEU A 96 1.85 -26.36 3.72
CA LEU A 96 1.52 -27.72 4.15
C LEU A 96 0.55 -27.75 5.35
N PRO A 97 -0.48 -28.62 5.34
CA PRO A 97 -1.49 -28.65 6.40
C PRO A 97 -0.97 -28.93 7.81
N ASN A 98 0.17 -29.62 7.91
CA ASN A 98 0.86 -29.96 9.16
C ASN A 98 2.05 -29.02 9.47
N GLY A 99 2.31 -28.03 8.61
CA GLY A 99 3.44 -27.12 8.70
C GLY A 99 4.76 -27.74 8.23
N SER A 100 5.41 -27.09 7.26
CA SER A 100 6.78 -27.42 6.82
C SER A 100 7.84 -26.85 7.76
N GLY A 101 7.48 -25.88 8.60
CA GLY A 101 8.37 -25.20 9.55
C GLY A 101 9.05 -23.95 9.00
N PHE A 102 8.76 -23.52 7.76
CA PHE A 102 9.42 -22.35 7.15
C PHE A 102 9.10 -21.05 7.88
N CYS A 103 7.86 -20.85 8.34
CA CYS A 103 7.52 -19.69 9.16
C CYS A 103 8.31 -19.61 10.47
N ARG A 104 8.82 -20.75 11.00
CA ARG A 104 9.67 -20.75 12.20
C ARG A 104 11.03 -20.11 11.92
N HIS A 105 11.54 -20.17 10.70
CA HIS A 105 12.79 -19.52 10.31
C HIS A 105 12.72 -17.98 10.32
N LEU A 106 11.50 -17.44 10.34
CA LEU A 106 11.20 -16.01 10.29
C LEU A 106 10.91 -15.39 11.68
N LEU A 107 10.89 -16.20 12.74
CA LEU A 107 10.70 -15.73 14.11
C LEU A 107 11.91 -14.92 14.60
N GLY A 108 11.69 -14.08 15.62
CA GLY A 108 12.69 -13.10 16.09
C GLY A 108 14.03 -13.69 16.55
N ASP A 109 14.01 -14.91 17.05
CA ASP A 109 15.15 -15.68 17.58
C ASP A 109 15.74 -16.68 16.56
N SER A 110 15.29 -16.61 15.30
CA SER A 110 15.56 -17.61 14.29
C SER A 110 16.66 -17.21 13.31
N THR A 111 16.88 -18.03 12.28
CA THR A 111 17.98 -17.84 11.31
C THR A 111 17.81 -16.59 10.44
N ILE A 112 16.58 -16.24 10.07
CA ILE A 112 16.28 -15.09 9.22
C ILE A 112 15.09 -14.32 9.82
N PRO A 113 15.27 -13.61 10.95
CA PRO A 113 14.18 -12.91 11.61
C PRO A 113 13.47 -11.95 10.65
N VAL A 114 12.14 -11.89 10.71
CA VAL A 114 11.34 -11.07 9.79
C VAL A 114 11.71 -9.58 9.83
N SER A 115 12.17 -9.08 10.99
CA SER A 115 12.69 -7.72 11.12
C SER A 115 13.96 -7.48 10.29
N VAL A 116 14.87 -8.45 10.26
CA VAL A 116 16.07 -8.43 9.41
C VAL A 116 15.70 -8.55 7.95
N LEU A 117 14.75 -9.45 7.62
CA LEU A 117 14.22 -9.61 6.27
C LEU A 117 13.62 -8.30 5.74
N ILE A 118 12.76 -7.64 6.52
CA ILE A 118 12.15 -6.35 6.14
C ILE A 118 13.22 -5.29 5.94
N LYS A 119 14.20 -5.20 6.85
CA LYS A 119 15.30 -4.24 6.71
C LYS A 119 16.09 -4.48 5.42
N SER A 120 16.42 -5.73 5.11
CA SER A 120 17.11 -6.09 3.86
C SER A 120 16.26 -5.74 2.63
N ILE A 121 14.97 -6.08 2.63
CA ILE A 121 14.02 -5.71 1.55
C ILE A 121 14.03 -4.21 1.28
N LEU A 122 14.10 -3.40 2.34
CA LEU A 122 13.97 -1.96 2.28
C LEU A 122 15.27 -1.25 1.93
N ASP A 123 16.41 -1.71 2.45
CA ASP A 123 17.65 -0.93 2.49
C ASP A 123 18.82 -1.57 1.72
N GLU A 124 18.83 -2.88 1.44
CA GLU A 124 19.92 -3.54 0.72
C GLU A 124 19.75 -3.43 -0.79
N THR A 125 20.42 -2.45 -1.39
CA THR A 125 20.24 -2.08 -2.80
C THR A 125 20.66 -3.14 -3.81
N ASN A 126 21.55 -4.05 -3.43
CA ASN A 126 22.10 -5.09 -4.29
C ASN A 126 21.31 -6.41 -4.26
N GLU A 127 20.33 -6.53 -3.36
CA GLU A 127 19.50 -7.73 -3.20
C GLU A 127 18.10 -7.54 -3.77
N TRP A 128 17.42 -8.65 -4.07
CA TRP A 128 15.99 -8.58 -4.41
C TRP A 128 15.18 -8.14 -3.18
N PRO A 129 14.14 -7.29 -3.29
CA PRO A 129 13.59 -6.73 -4.51
C PRO A 129 14.31 -5.49 -5.03
N ARG A 130 15.13 -4.83 -4.22
CA ARG A 130 15.77 -3.54 -4.54
C ARG A 130 16.51 -3.56 -5.86
N ARG A 131 17.35 -4.57 -6.10
CA ARG A 131 18.16 -4.69 -7.33
C ARG A 131 17.30 -4.64 -8.59
N GLU A 132 16.20 -5.39 -8.60
CA GLU A 132 15.32 -5.49 -9.77
C GLU A 132 14.36 -4.29 -9.86
N PHE A 133 13.82 -3.85 -8.72
CA PHE A 133 12.81 -2.79 -8.70
C PHE A 133 13.45 -1.44 -9.06
N ALA A 134 14.71 -1.22 -8.68
CA ALA A 134 15.43 0.03 -8.88
C ALA A 134 15.93 0.24 -10.32
N VAL A 135 15.86 -0.77 -11.20
CA VAL A 135 16.25 -0.64 -12.61
C VAL A 135 15.45 0.49 -13.27
N GLU A 136 16.12 1.54 -13.76
CA GLU A 136 15.48 2.76 -14.27
C GLU A 136 14.43 2.47 -15.36
N ALA A 137 14.74 1.58 -16.30
CA ALA A 137 13.81 1.18 -17.36
C ALA A 137 12.55 0.50 -16.81
N HIS A 138 12.68 -0.28 -15.73
CA HIS A 138 11.55 -0.88 -15.03
C HIS A 138 10.76 0.19 -14.27
N ARG A 139 11.42 1.06 -13.51
CA ARG A 139 10.75 2.11 -12.72
C ARG A 139 9.86 3.01 -13.56
N ARG A 140 10.34 3.39 -14.76
CA ARG A 140 9.63 4.24 -15.71
C ARG A 140 8.42 3.55 -16.37
N SER A 141 8.47 2.25 -16.57
CA SER A 141 7.43 1.51 -17.32
C SER A 141 6.46 0.76 -16.41
N CYS A 142 6.85 0.41 -15.18
CA CYS A 142 6.02 -0.29 -14.21
C CYS A 142 5.42 0.69 -13.19
N GLY A 143 4.21 1.15 -13.46
CA GLY A 143 3.45 2.03 -12.55
C GLY A 143 2.80 1.33 -11.36
N SER A 144 2.72 0.00 -11.36
CA SER A 144 2.09 -0.79 -10.29
C SER A 144 2.83 -2.10 -10.02
N SER A 145 2.65 -3.11 -10.84
CA SER A 145 3.32 -4.41 -10.74
C SER A 145 3.44 -5.08 -12.11
N CYS A 146 4.42 -5.97 -12.26
CA CYS A 146 4.63 -6.79 -13.46
C CYS A 146 5.37 -8.09 -13.10
N TYR A 147 5.51 -9.00 -14.05
CA TYR A 147 6.20 -10.29 -13.85
C TYR A 147 7.71 -10.14 -13.59
N ARG A 148 8.32 -9.01 -13.94
CA ARG A 148 9.73 -8.73 -13.59
C ARG A 148 9.92 -8.38 -12.12
N CYS A 149 8.88 -7.84 -11.47
CA CYS A 149 8.94 -7.44 -10.06
C CYS A 149 8.14 -8.41 -9.19
N LEU A 150 6.84 -8.15 -9.02
CA LEU A 150 6.00 -8.73 -7.98
C LEU A 150 4.98 -9.76 -8.49
N GLN A 151 4.57 -9.69 -9.75
CA GLN A 151 3.57 -10.64 -10.28
C GLN A 151 4.19 -12.02 -10.48
N ARG A 152 3.45 -13.03 -10.05
CA ARG A 152 3.74 -14.46 -10.20
C ARG A 152 2.44 -15.17 -10.59
N TYR A 153 2.52 -16.40 -11.06
CA TYR A 153 1.33 -17.15 -11.46
C TYR A 153 0.41 -17.45 -10.25
N ASN A 154 1.00 -17.80 -9.11
CA ASN A 154 0.28 -18.11 -7.87
C ASN A 154 -0.51 -16.91 -7.30
N ASN A 155 -0.02 -15.67 -7.48
CA ASN A 155 -0.68 -14.45 -7.02
C ASN A 155 -1.56 -13.75 -8.09
N ARG A 156 -1.91 -14.44 -9.18
CA ARG A 156 -2.72 -13.88 -10.30
C ARG A 156 -4.05 -13.28 -9.88
N ASN A 157 -4.67 -13.80 -8.83
CA ASN A 157 -5.93 -13.29 -8.31
C ASN A 157 -5.79 -11.88 -7.71
N PHE A 158 -4.56 -11.46 -7.39
CA PHE A 158 -4.25 -10.16 -6.81
C PHE A 158 -3.61 -9.19 -7.79
N HIS A 159 -3.29 -9.55 -9.04
CA HIS A 159 -2.55 -8.70 -9.98
C HIS A 159 -3.13 -7.29 -10.14
N GLY A 160 -4.45 -7.14 -10.14
CA GLY A 160 -5.11 -5.82 -10.21
C GLY A 160 -4.90 -4.93 -8.96
N LEU A 161 -4.51 -5.52 -7.84
CA LEU A 161 -4.19 -4.85 -6.58
C LEU A 161 -2.69 -4.67 -6.36
N LEU A 162 -1.84 -5.53 -6.92
CA LEU A 162 -0.41 -5.51 -6.64
C LEU A 162 0.25 -4.20 -7.10
N ASP A 163 1.04 -3.63 -6.20
CA ASP A 163 1.75 -2.36 -6.37
C ASP A 163 3.06 -2.39 -5.57
N TRP A 164 4.20 -2.44 -6.27
CA TRP A 164 5.48 -2.65 -5.61
C TRP A 164 5.92 -1.45 -4.76
N ARG A 165 5.59 -0.23 -5.19
CA ARG A 165 5.89 1.01 -4.42
C ARG A 165 5.09 1.03 -3.13
N LEU A 166 3.78 0.76 -3.22
CA LEU A 166 2.93 0.73 -2.04
C LEU A 166 3.27 -0.44 -1.11
N GLY A 167 3.67 -1.59 -1.64
CA GLY A 167 4.13 -2.73 -0.85
C GLY A 167 5.36 -2.37 -0.01
N LEU A 168 6.38 -1.74 -0.62
CA LEU A 168 7.57 -1.28 0.11
C LEU A 168 7.23 -0.17 1.13
N ALA A 169 6.40 0.80 0.75
CA ALA A 169 5.97 1.86 1.66
C ALA A 169 5.21 1.31 2.87
N TYR A 170 4.37 0.29 2.68
CA TYR A 170 3.66 -0.35 3.78
C TYR A 170 4.62 -1.12 4.70
N LEU A 171 5.61 -1.84 4.15
CA LEU A 171 6.64 -2.49 4.95
C LEU A 171 7.46 -1.50 5.78
N ARG A 172 7.86 -0.36 5.20
CA ARG A 172 8.58 0.67 5.96
C ARG A 172 7.71 1.29 7.04
N ALA A 173 6.42 1.52 6.78
CA ALA A 173 5.48 2.02 7.77
C ALA A 173 5.22 1.03 8.93
N ILE A 174 5.36 -0.28 8.69
CA ILE A 174 5.33 -1.29 9.77
C ILE A 174 6.64 -1.27 10.58
N ALA A 175 7.78 -1.18 9.89
CA ALA A 175 9.10 -1.31 10.49
C ALA A 175 9.54 -0.06 11.28
N ASP A 176 9.12 1.12 10.84
CA ASP A 176 9.54 2.40 11.38
C ASP A 176 8.33 3.30 11.69
N PRO A 177 7.98 3.48 12.98
CA PRO A 177 6.90 4.38 13.40
C PRO A 177 7.10 5.85 13.03
N SER A 178 8.32 6.27 12.69
CA SER A 178 8.63 7.65 12.27
C SER A 178 8.43 7.88 10.77
N TYR A 179 8.30 6.81 9.97
CA TYR A 179 8.14 6.93 8.53
C TYR A 179 6.82 7.61 8.15
N GLU A 180 6.90 8.68 7.37
CA GLU A 180 5.75 9.51 6.95
C GLU A 180 5.29 9.25 5.50
N ALA A 181 6.00 8.42 4.73
CA ALA A 181 5.71 8.16 3.32
C ALA A 181 5.57 9.46 2.49
N GLY A 182 6.40 10.47 2.75
CA GLY A 182 6.34 11.78 2.10
C GLY A 182 5.23 12.72 2.58
N PHE A 183 4.48 12.36 3.63
CA PHE A 183 3.44 13.24 4.18
C PHE A 183 4.03 14.57 4.68
N ASP A 184 5.24 14.53 5.22
CA ASP A 184 6.08 15.65 5.65
C ASP A 184 6.78 16.40 4.50
N GLY A 185 6.70 15.87 3.27
CA GLY A 185 7.41 16.40 2.10
C GLY A 185 8.79 15.77 1.87
N ASP A 186 9.19 14.78 2.68
CA ASP A 186 10.42 14.03 2.44
C ASP A 186 10.17 12.78 1.58
N TYR A 187 10.69 12.82 0.36
CA TYR A 187 10.61 11.72 -0.61
C TYR A 187 11.95 10.98 -0.78
N GLY A 188 12.87 11.09 0.19
CA GLY A 188 14.18 10.43 0.12
C GLY A 188 14.13 8.91 0.13
N CYS A 189 13.07 8.32 0.69
CA CYS A 189 12.87 6.87 0.67
C CYS A 189 12.54 6.37 -0.75
N PHE A 190 13.17 5.27 -1.15
CA PHE A 190 13.10 4.72 -2.51
C PHE A 190 11.68 4.52 -3.02
N GLU A 191 10.82 3.92 -2.19
CA GLU A 191 9.44 3.59 -2.51
C GLU A 191 8.54 4.79 -2.82
N VAL A 192 8.94 6.00 -2.41
CA VAL A 192 8.21 7.26 -2.62
C VAL A 192 9.02 8.28 -3.43
N SER A 193 10.24 7.93 -3.85
CA SER A 193 11.18 8.86 -4.52
C SER A 193 10.72 9.41 -5.86
N ASP A 194 9.80 8.73 -6.54
CA ASP A 194 9.17 9.18 -7.79
C ASP A 194 7.67 9.52 -7.61
N TRP A 195 7.18 9.59 -6.36
CA TRP A 195 5.78 9.86 -6.08
C TRP A 195 5.34 11.22 -6.59
N VAL A 196 6.14 12.27 -6.40
CA VAL A 196 5.81 13.64 -6.85
C VAL A 196 5.59 13.69 -8.36
N ALA A 197 6.51 13.10 -9.13
CA ALA A 197 6.40 13.02 -10.59
C ALA A 197 5.17 12.21 -11.01
N SER A 198 4.95 11.05 -10.40
CA SER A 198 3.81 10.18 -10.71
C SER A 198 2.47 10.82 -10.35
N ALA A 199 2.38 11.53 -9.22
CA ALA A 199 1.20 12.27 -8.81
C ALA A 199 0.89 13.41 -9.79
N MET A 200 1.93 14.11 -10.27
CA MET A 200 1.78 15.17 -11.26
C MET A 200 1.29 14.61 -12.61
N ASP A 201 1.88 13.51 -13.07
CA ASP A 201 1.44 12.84 -14.30
C ASP A 201 -0.04 12.41 -14.22
N LEU A 202 -0.46 11.87 -13.06
CA LEU A 202 -1.87 11.51 -12.83
C LEU A 202 -2.78 12.74 -12.84
N ALA A 203 -2.35 13.86 -12.24
CA ALA A 203 -3.10 15.11 -12.27
C ALA A 203 -3.22 15.66 -13.71
N GLU A 204 -2.14 15.62 -14.49
CA GLU A 204 -2.12 16.05 -15.89
C GLU A 204 -3.04 15.19 -16.78
N GLN A 205 -3.07 13.87 -16.56
CA GLN A 205 -3.97 12.97 -17.26
C GLN A 205 -5.45 13.30 -17.03
N THR A 206 -5.80 13.99 -15.93
CA THR A 206 -7.20 14.42 -15.70
C THR A 206 -7.75 15.36 -16.77
N LYS A 207 -6.89 16.09 -17.50
CA LYS A 207 -7.28 16.92 -18.65
C LYS A 207 -7.99 16.13 -19.75
N THR A 208 -7.66 14.85 -19.88
CA THR A 208 -8.32 13.96 -20.86
C THR A 208 -9.75 13.59 -20.47
N PHE A 209 -10.07 13.65 -19.17
CA PHE A 209 -11.38 13.27 -18.62
C PHE A 209 -12.27 14.46 -18.28
N ILE A 210 -11.66 15.63 -18.01
CA ILE A 210 -12.35 16.87 -17.67
C ILE A 210 -11.83 17.98 -18.59
N PRO A 211 -12.47 18.18 -19.76
CA PRO A 211 -12.04 19.20 -20.72
C PRO A 211 -11.99 20.59 -20.09
N GLY A 212 -10.86 21.28 -20.28
CA GLY A 212 -10.66 22.64 -19.77
C GLY A 212 -10.29 22.72 -18.28
N ASN A 213 -10.06 21.59 -17.60
CA ASN A 213 -9.56 21.64 -16.23
C ASN A 213 -8.12 22.18 -16.16
N THR A 214 -7.80 22.77 -15.02
CA THR A 214 -6.47 23.32 -14.74
C THR A 214 -5.80 22.51 -13.66
N VAL A 215 -4.52 22.18 -13.86
CA VAL A 215 -3.65 21.57 -12.85
C VAL A 215 -2.85 22.67 -12.17
N ALA A 216 -2.71 22.56 -10.86
CA ALA A 216 -1.96 23.46 -9.99
C ALA A 216 -1.34 22.66 -8.84
N HIS A 217 -0.91 23.34 -7.80
CA HIS A 217 -0.35 22.71 -6.60
C HIS A 217 -1.07 23.19 -5.35
N ALA A 218 -1.04 22.38 -4.30
CA ALA A 218 -1.54 22.78 -3.00
C ALA A 218 -0.69 23.93 -2.44
N LYS A 219 -1.33 24.90 -1.77
CA LYS A 219 -0.64 26.08 -1.23
C LYS A 219 0.44 25.67 -0.23
N GLY A 220 1.68 26.10 -0.46
CA GLY A 220 2.82 25.75 0.41
C GLY A 220 3.33 24.30 0.25
N ARG A 221 2.74 23.52 -0.66
CA ARG A 221 3.14 22.14 -0.99
C ARG A 221 3.20 21.96 -2.50
N PRO A 222 4.26 22.48 -3.18
CA PRO A 222 4.43 22.35 -4.63
C PRO A 222 4.58 20.89 -5.09
N ASP A 223 4.88 19.99 -4.18
CA ASP A 223 4.96 18.55 -4.37
C ASP A 223 3.58 17.85 -4.46
N ILE A 224 2.50 18.52 -4.03
CA ILE A 224 1.13 17.96 -4.05
C ILE A 224 0.33 18.61 -5.17
N PRO A 225 0.07 17.90 -6.28
CA PRO A 225 -0.69 18.46 -7.38
C PRO A 225 -2.20 18.48 -7.08
N THR A 226 -2.84 19.53 -7.57
CA THR A 226 -4.28 19.75 -7.52
C THR A 226 -4.84 19.97 -8.92
N PHE A 227 -6.12 19.70 -9.12
CA PHE A 227 -6.76 19.95 -10.41
C PHE A 227 -8.23 20.37 -10.25
N SER A 228 -8.74 21.22 -11.13
CA SER A 228 -10.13 21.67 -11.04
C SER A 228 -11.11 20.55 -11.41
N LEU A 229 -12.18 20.38 -10.62
CA LEU A 229 -13.22 19.37 -10.83
C LEU A 229 -14.43 19.90 -11.61
N ASP A 230 -14.54 21.23 -11.72
CA ASP A 230 -15.58 21.92 -12.46
C ASP A 230 -15.05 23.17 -13.20
N ASN A 231 -15.84 23.64 -14.17
CA ASN A 231 -15.49 24.79 -15.00
C ASN A 231 -15.50 26.11 -14.20
N SER A 232 -16.26 26.16 -13.11
CA SER A 232 -16.31 27.29 -12.19
C SER A 232 -15.04 27.45 -11.34
N ARG A 233 -14.13 26.46 -11.36
CA ARG A 233 -12.92 26.41 -10.52
C ARG A 233 -13.21 26.56 -9.02
N GLY A 234 -14.43 26.17 -8.63
CA GLY A 234 -14.91 26.24 -7.26
C GLY A 234 -14.60 24.99 -6.45
N ARG A 235 -14.21 23.89 -7.12
CA ARG A 235 -13.82 22.63 -6.49
C ARG A 235 -12.56 22.04 -7.10
N TRP A 236 -11.75 21.43 -6.25
CA TRP A 236 -10.41 20.97 -6.56
C TRP A 236 -10.22 19.52 -6.09
N GLY A 237 -9.70 18.67 -6.98
CA GLY A 237 -9.14 17.38 -6.60
C GLY A 237 -7.71 17.57 -6.11
N VAL A 238 -7.34 16.91 -5.03
CA VAL A 238 -5.97 16.90 -4.48
C VAL A 238 -5.45 15.49 -4.58
N VAL A 239 -4.37 15.26 -5.35
CA VAL A 239 -3.80 13.91 -5.47
C VAL A 239 -3.08 13.57 -4.16
N VAL A 240 -3.48 12.48 -3.52
CA VAL A 240 -2.92 12.05 -2.22
C VAL A 240 -2.32 10.66 -2.32
N HIS A 241 -1.21 10.43 -1.61
CA HIS A 241 -0.61 9.10 -1.50
C HIS A 241 -1.60 8.16 -0.79
N PRO A 242 -1.71 6.88 -1.21
CA PRO A 242 -2.71 5.96 -0.67
C PRO A 242 -2.59 5.66 0.83
N LEU A 243 -1.42 5.87 1.43
CA LEU A 243 -1.21 5.65 2.85
C LEU A 243 -1.45 6.88 3.73
N TRP A 244 -1.65 8.09 3.17
CA TRP A 244 -1.82 9.30 3.95
C TRP A 244 -3.23 9.44 4.55
N ASP A 245 -3.33 9.94 5.80
CA ASP A 245 -4.61 10.48 6.31
C ASP A 245 -4.87 11.84 5.67
N ALA A 246 -5.71 11.85 4.64
CA ALA A 246 -6.01 13.06 3.88
C ALA A 246 -6.64 14.18 4.72
N ARG A 247 -7.36 13.87 5.81
CA ARG A 247 -7.94 14.91 6.68
C ARG A 247 -6.84 15.66 7.39
N LYS A 248 -5.89 14.93 7.99
CA LYS A 248 -4.71 15.53 8.63
C LYS A 248 -3.86 16.32 7.66
N LEU A 249 -3.72 15.83 6.42
CA LEU A 249 -3.02 16.56 5.37
C LEU A 249 -3.71 17.89 5.08
N PHE A 250 -5.04 17.87 4.91
CA PHE A 250 -5.81 19.06 4.57
C PHE A 250 -5.78 20.08 5.70
N ASP A 251 -5.91 19.63 6.96
CA ASP A 251 -5.77 20.47 8.14
C ASP A 251 -4.38 21.12 8.21
N ARG A 252 -3.31 20.34 7.97
CA ARG A 252 -1.92 20.83 7.99
C ARG A 252 -1.62 21.84 6.88
N VAL A 253 -2.18 21.64 5.68
CA VAL A 253 -1.93 22.48 4.50
C VAL A 253 -2.93 23.65 4.41
N GLY A 254 -3.99 23.65 5.22
CA GLY A 254 -5.04 24.67 5.20
C GLY A 254 -5.96 24.56 3.98
N LEU A 255 -6.24 23.32 3.53
CA LEU A 255 -7.19 23.04 2.46
C LEU A 255 -8.61 22.92 3.03
N ASP A 256 -9.54 23.65 2.46
CA ASP A 256 -10.93 23.68 2.92
C ASP A 256 -11.83 22.65 2.22
N ARG A 257 -13.13 22.73 2.49
CA ARG A 257 -14.16 21.86 1.89
C ARG A 257 -14.27 21.93 0.35
N THR A 258 -13.63 22.90 -0.31
CA THR A 258 -13.58 22.94 -1.78
C THR A 258 -12.59 21.92 -2.35
N HIS A 259 -11.72 21.37 -1.50
CA HIS A 259 -10.73 20.37 -1.85
C HIS A 259 -11.23 18.97 -1.52
N ILE A 260 -11.04 18.04 -2.46
CA ILE A 260 -11.46 16.65 -2.34
C ILE A 260 -10.22 15.78 -2.53
N ALA A 261 -9.97 14.88 -1.58
CA ALA A 261 -8.85 13.95 -1.66
C ALA A 261 -9.09 12.92 -2.77
N ILE A 262 -8.11 12.80 -3.66
CA ILE A 262 -8.09 11.90 -4.80
C ILE A 262 -6.94 10.92 -4.60
N ASP A 263 -7.28 9.71 -4.17
CA ASP A 263 -6.32 8.62 -3.97
C ASP A 263 -5.60 8.27 -5.28
N SER A 264 -4.27 8.35 -5.30
CA SER A 264 -3.48 8.14 -6.53
C SER A 264 -3.56 6.71 -7.06
N PHE A 265 -3.74 5.70 -6.20
CA PHE A 265 -3.90 4.31 -6.62
C PHE A 265 -5.21 4.11 -7.37
N GLU A 266 -6.31 4.68 -6.87
CA GLU A 266 -7.61 4.62 -7.54
C GLU A 266 -7.62 5.49 -8.81
N LEU A 267 -6.98 6.67 -8.78
CA LEU A 267 -6.89 7.54 -9.96
C LEU A 267 -6.15 6.86 -11.12
N ALA A 268 -5.06 6.14 -10.83
CA ALA A 268 -4.28 5.40 -11.82
C ALA A 268 -5.05 4.21 -12.44
N ARG A 269 -5.96 3.60 -11.69
CA ARG A 269 -6.64 2.34 -12.09
C ARG A 269 -8.08 2.55 -12.57
N ARG A 270 -8.78 3.55 -12.03
CA ARG A 270 -10.22 3.78 -12.24
C ARG A 270 -10.53 5.29 -12.34
N PRO A 271 -9.85 6.04 -13.22
CA PRO A 271 -9.92 7.50 -13.24
C PRO A 271 -11.36 8.01 -13.38
N LEU A 272 -12.15 7.46 -14.30
CA LEU A 272 -13.54 7.87 -14.51
C LEU A 272 -14.41 7.72 -13.24
N HIS A 273 -14.30 6.60 -12.53
CA HIS A 273 -15.10 6.36 -11.32
C HIS A 273 -14.72 7.34 -10.20
N VAL A 274 -13.42 7.56 -10.02
CA VAL A 274 -12.90 8.47 -8.98
C VAL A 274 -13.33 9.90 -9.26
N LEU A 275 -13.19 10.37 -10.50
CA LEU A 275 -13.54 11.72 -10.91
C LEU A 275 -15.06 11.95 -10.85
N GLN A 276 -15.88 10.98 -11.28
CA GLN A 276 -17.34 11.05 -11.12
C GLN A 276 -17.74 11.18 -9.66
N ARG A 277 -17.17 10.36 -8.77
CA ARG A 277 -17.44 10.44 -7.33
C ARG A 277 -17.00 11.78 -6.74
N ALA A 278 -15.83 12.28 -7.13
CA ALA A 278 -15.34 13.58 -6.67
C ALA A 278 -16.25 14.73 -7.12
N ARG A 279 -16.72 14.71 -8.37
CA ARG A 279 -17.66 15.73 -8.88
C ARG A 279 -19.04 15.62 -8.24
N ALA A 280 -19.47 14.41 -7.88
CA ALA A 280 -20.74 14.14 -7.21
C ALA A 280 -20.69 14.28 -5.69
N ALA A 281 -19.51 14.47 -5.08
CA ALA A 281 -19.38 14.83 -3.68
C ALA A 281 -19.92 16.25 -3.49
N VAL A 282 -21.25 16.34 -3.43
CA VAL A 282 -22.02 17.54 -3.12
C VAL A 282 -22.31 17.48 -1.63
N ARG A 283 -21.83 18.49 -0.89
CA ARG A 283 -22.43 18.93 0.38
C ARG A 283 -22.29 20.43 0.51
#